data_AF-A0A821CVD8-F1
#
_entry.id   AF-A0A821CVD8-F1
#
_cell.length_a   1.000
_cell.length_b   1.000
_cell.length_c   1.000
_cell.angle_alpha   90.00
_cell.angle_beta   90.00
_cell.angle_gamma   90.00
#
_symmetry.space_group_name_H-M   'P 1'
#
loop_
_entity.id
_entity.type
_entity.pdbx_description
1 polymer ?
#
loop_
_entity_poly.entity_id
_entity_poly.type
_entity_poly.pdbx_seq_one_letter_code
_entity_poly.pdbx_strand_id
1 'polypeptide(L)'
;MDLNIIPETKRAFKPFNAASVRFPIVARSTDVPGPGSYECDVKQNRQVHMLHSFGGRTKLIPAIKTKCMPLNRDKCVICLKQPIGDYYQYRNEILCGDCFNFNWQWQEKFKRTYLQAFQKVRDCSHVHEHSGTSARIQLVDNRIMKKLQRKEAYLSLYWP
;
A
#
# COMPACT_ATOMS: atom_id res chain seq x y z
N MET A 1 51.13 59.15 45.12
CA MET A 1 51.13 57.74 44.67
C MET A 1 49.67 57.41 44.42
N ASP A 2 49.21 57.54 43.18
CA ASP A 2 47.82 57.27 42.84
C ASP A 2 47.77 56.07 41.90
N LEU A 3 47.13 55.01 42.40
CA LEU A 3 46.97 53.73 41.71
C LEU A 3 45.94 53.91 40.58
N ASN A 4 46.39 53.66 39.35
CA ASN A 4 45.51 53.62 38.18
C ASN A 4 44.56 52.42 38.26
N ILE A 5 43.29 52.67 38.61
CA ILE A 5 42.21 51.68 38.53
C ILE A 5 41.68 51.69 37.10
N ILE A 6 41.93 50.60 36.36
CA ILE A 6 41.39 50.41 35.01
C ILE A 6 39.93 49.95 35.14
N PRO A 7 38.95 50.63 34.52
CA PRO A 7 37.54 50.25 34.63
C PRO A 7 37.26 48.92 33.90
N GLU A 8 36.59 48.00 34.59
CA GLU A 8 36.23 46.68 34.06
C GLU A 8 35.20 46.83 32.92
N THR A 9 35.60 46.50 31.69
CA THR A 9 34.72 46.60 30.52
C THR A 9 33.66 45.51 30.56
N LYS A 10 32.38 45.90 30.66
CA LYS A 10 31.24 44.96 30.56
C LYS A 10 31.26 44.25 29.21
N ARG A 11 31.38 42.91 29.23
CA ARG A 11 31.30 42.08 28.02
C ARG A 11 29.90 42.20 27.41
N ALA A 12 29.81 42.48 26.11
CA ALA A 12 28.55 42.51 25.39
C ALA A 12 27.93 41.10 25.33
N PHE A 13 26.70 40.94 25.79
CA PHE A 13 25.96 39.71 25.64
C PHE A 13 25.63 39.48 24.16
N LYS A 14 25.82 38.27 23.67
CA LYS A 14 25.47 37.94 22.28
C LYS A 14 23.95 38.06 22.12
N PRO A 15 23.46 38.71 21.04
CA PRO A 15 22.03 38.91 20.85
C PRO A 15 21.31 37.57 20.64
N PHE A 16 20.03 37.53 21.04
CA PHE A 16 19.11 36.40 20.81
C PHE A 16 19.59 35.02 21.30
N ASN A 17 20.39 34.94 22.38
CA ASN A 17 20.95 33.68 22.88
C ASN A 17 21.68 32.87 21.78
N ALA A 18 22.32 33.54 20.82
CA ALA A 18 23.01 32.89 19.71
C ALA A 18 24.18 31.98 20.16
N ALA A 19 24.65 32.10 21.40
CA ALA A 19 25.63 31.20 22.02
C ALA A 19 25.02 30.10 22.89
N SER A 20 23.70 29.94 22.91
CA SER A 20 23.07 28.79 23.57
C SER A 20 23.56 27.50 22.91
N VAL A 21 23.84 26.48 23.74
CA VAL A 21 24.29 25.19 23.25
C VAL A 21 23.16 24.59 22.41
N ARG A 22 23.40 24.48 21.10
CA ARG A 22 22.49 23.80 20.18
C ARG A 22 22.43 22.34 20.64
N PHE A 23 21.29 21.93 21.18
CA PHE A 23 21.02 20.63 21.83
C PHE A 23 21.55 20.52 23.28
N PRO A 24 20.80 20.99 24.30
CA PRO A 24 21.14 20.76 25.69
C PRO A 24 21.14 19.26 26.02
N ILE A 25 21.88 18.85 27.04
CA ILE A 25 22.09 17.45 27.45
C ILE A 25 20.77 16.68 27.68
N VAL A 26 19.67 17.37 27.95
CA VAL A 26 18.30 16.80 28.03
C VAL A 26 17.87 16.11 26.72
N ALA A 27 18.40 16.52 25.56
CA ALA A 27 18.19 15.83 24.29
C ALA A 27 18.92 14.47 24.19
N ARG A 28 19.71 14.09 25.21
CA ARG A 28 20.38 12.79 25.34
C ARG A 28 19.71 11.89 26.38
N SER A 29 18.50 12.18 26.84
CA SER A 29 17.76 11.22 27.68
C SER A 29 17.54 9.94 26.89
N THR A 30 18.07 8.83 27.40
CA THR A 30 17.94 7.49 26.80
C THR A 30 16.51 6.95 26.85
N ASP A 31 15.63 7.61 27.61
CA ASP A 31 14.27 7.18 27.89
C ASP A 31 13.31 7.33 26.70
N VAL A 32 13.67 8.17 25.73
CA VAL A 32 12.91 8.32 24.49
C VAL A 32 13.86 8.04 23.33
N PRO A 33 13.73 6.88 22.65
CA PRO A 33 14.53 6.61 21.47
C PRO A 33 14.35 7.75 20.46
N GLY A 34 15.48 8.24 19.93
CA GLY A 34 15.43 9.26 18.88
C GLY A 34 14.70 8.71 17.64
N PRO A 35 14.28 9.58 16.71
CA PRO A 35 13.56 9.15 15.50
C PRO A 35 14.34 8.13 14.64
N GLY A 36 15.67 8.06 14.78
CA GLY A 36 16.53 7.08 14.11
C GLY A 36 16.90 5.85 14.95
N SER A 37 16.39 5.73 16.18
CA SER A 37 16.65 4.60 17.08
C SER A 37 15.63 3.47 16.93
N TYR A 38 14.60 3.67 16.10
CA TYR A 38 13.63 2.62 15.77
C TYR A 38 14.19 1.73 14.65
N GLU A 39 14.52 0.49 14.98
CA GLU A 39 14.78 -0.56 13.98
C GLU A 39 13.44 -0.95 13.34
N CYS A 40 13.22 -0.53 12.10
CA CYS A 40 12.07 -0.94 11.32
C CYS A 40 12.45 -2.11 10.43
N ASP A 41 12.02 -3.33 10.77
CA ASP A 41 12.16 -4.56 9.96
C ASP A 41 11.25 -4.55 8.71
N VAL A 42 11.22 -3.42 8.00
CA VAL A 42 10.41 -3.24 6.81
C VAL A 42 11.30 -3.46 5.60
N LYS A 43 10.96 -4.45 4.77
CA LYS A 43 11.60 -4.62 3.45
C LYS A 43 11.53 -3.32 2.67
N GLN A 44 12.70 -2.72 2.46
CA GLN A 44 12.90 -1.49 1.69
C GLN A 44 12.87 -1.80 0.18
N ASN A 45 12.72 -0.75 -0.65
CA ASN A 45 12.80 -0.84 -2.12
C ASN A 45 11.83 -1.84 -2.78
N ARG A 46 10.60 -1.94 -2.26
CA ARG A 46 9.55 -2.74 -2.91
C ARG A 46 9.20 -2.11 -4.25
N GLN A 47 9.24 -2.91 -5.32
CA GLN A 47 8.95 -2.43 -6.67
C GLN A 47 7.66 -3.06 -7.18
N VAL A 48 6.86 -2.24 -7.86
CA VAL A 48 5.64 -2.70 -8.50
C VAL A 48 5.99 -3.57 -9.70
N HIS A 49 5.24 -4.65 -9.89
CA HIS A 49 5.44 -5.55 -11.03
C HIS A 49 5.06 -4.88 -12.34
N MET A 50 6.00 -4.91 -13.30
CA MET A 50 5.82 -4.35 -14.63
C MET A 50 6.23 -5.35 -15.70
N LEU A 51 5.50 -5.35 -16.82
CA LEU A 51 5.87 -6.04 -18.05
C LEU A 51 6.76 -5.12 -18.87
N HIS A 52 8.00 -5.53 -19.06
CA HIS A 52 8.97 -4.85 -19.90
C HIS A 52 9.02 -5.51 -21.28
N SER A 53 9.29 -4.72 -22.31
CA SER A 53 9.51 -5.19 -23.68
C SER A 53 10.75 -4.51 -24.24
N PHE A 54 11.54 -5.21 -25.06
CA PHE A 54 12.76 -4.65 -25.63
C PHE A 54 12.41 -3.52 -26.61
N GLY A 55 12.80 -2.28 -26.28
CA GLY A 55 12.47 -1.08 -27.06
C GLY A 55 10.99 -0.65 -27.02
N GLY A 56 10.15 -1.34 -26.25
CA GLY A 56 8.71 -1.10 -26.19
C GLY A 56 8.26 -0.37 -24.92
N ARG A 57 6.94 -0.11 -24.84
CA ARG A 57 6.33 0.53 -23.67
C ARG A 57 6.20 -0.46 -22.52
N THR A 58 6.62 -0.04 -21.33
CA THR A 58 6.38 -0.77 -20.09
C THR A 58 4.89 -0.74 -19.71
N LYS A 59 4.33 -1.90 -19.33
CA LYS A 59 2.95 -2.01 -18.87
C LYS A 59 2.91 -2.44 -17.40
N LEU A 60 2.05 -1.79 -16.62
CA LEU A 60 1.81 -2.19 -15.23
C LEU A 60 1.08 -3.54 -15.19
N ILE A 61 1.54 -4.48 -14.37
CA ILE A 61 0.76 -5.68 -14.04
C ILE A 61 -0.23 -5.30 -12.95
N PRO A 62 -1.55 -5.39 -13.19
CA PRO A 62 -2.53 -5.06 -12.17
C PRO A 62 -2.50 -6.11 -11.06
N ALA A 63 -2.62 -5.67 -9.81
CA ALA A 63 -2.70 -6.56 -8.66
C ALA A 63 -3.99 -7.41 -8.66
N ILE A 64 -5.05 -6.88 -9.25
CA ILE A 64 -6.38 -7.51 -9.32
C ILE A 64 -6.83 -7.57 -10.77
N LYS A 65 -7.32 -8.73 -11.20
CA LYS A 65 -7.83 -8.94 -12.56
C LYS A 65 -9.30 -8.52 -12.62
N THR A 66 -9.66 -7.61 -13.52
CA THR A 66 -11.06 -7.26 -13.76
C THR A 66 -11.70 -8.26 -14.72
N LYS A 67 -12.79 -8.90 -14.30
CA LYS A 67 -13.64 -9.77 -15.12
C LYS A 67 -14.87 -8.98 -15.55
N CYS A 68 -15.08 -8.90 -16.87
CA CYS A 68 -16.23 -8.23 -17.45
C CYS A 68 -17.27 -9.27 -17.88
N MET A 69 -18.46 -9.19 -17.31
CA MET A 69 -19.57 -10.07 -17.63
C MET A 69 -20.90 -9.31 -17.48
N PRO A 70 -21.84 -9.42 -18.44
CA PRO A 70 -23.12 -8.71 -18.39
C PRO A 70 -23.93 -8.97 -17.13
N LEU A 71 -23.85 -10.20 -16.62
CA LEU A 71 -24.47 -10.61 -15.37
C LEU A 71 -23.49 -11.47 -14.58
N ASN A 72 -23.02 -10.95 -13.45
CA ASN A 72 -22.13 -11.70 -12.57
C ASN A 72 -22.94 -12.79 -11.84
N ARG A 73 -22.71 -14.05 -12.21
CA ARG A 73 -23.30 -15.23 -11.56
C ARG A 73 -22.28 -16.03 -10.74
N ASP A 74 -21.15 -15.38 -10.43
CA ASP A 74 -20.05 -15.99 -9.72
C ASP A 74 -20.47 -16.32 -8.28
N LYS A 75 -20.24 -17.57 -7.88
CA LYS A 75 -20.60 -18.07 -6.55
C LYS A 75 -19.41 -18.77 -5.93
N CYS A 76 -19.21 -18.56 -4.64
CA CYS A 76 -18.16 -19.26 -3.89
C CYS A 76 -18.47 -20.75 -3.83
N VAL A 77 -17.47 -21.60 -4.10
CA VAL A 77 -17.62 -23.07 -4.06
C VAL A 77 -17.90 -23.58 -2.65
N ILE A 78 -17.46 -22.86 -1.60
CA ILE A 78 -17.60 -23.29 -0.21
C ILE A 78 -18.91 -22.81 0.41
N CYS A 79 -19.17 -21.50 0.39
CA CYS A 79 -20.35 -20.92 1.04
C CYS A 79 -21.55 -20.73 0.11
N LEU A 80 -21.38 -20.96 -1.20
CA LEU A 80 -22.41 -20.83 -2.25
C LEU A 80 -23.03 -19.43 -2.39
N LYS A 81 -22.51 -18.44 -1.65
CA LYS A 81 -22.89 -17.04 -1.74
C LYS A 81 -22.14 -16.35 -2.87
N GLN A 82 -22.76 -15.33 -3.43
CA GLN A 82 -22.08 -14.40 -4.34
C GLN A 82 -21.03 -13.62 -3.55
N PRO A 83 -19.77 -13.57 -4.01
CA PRO A 83 -18.74 -12.80 -3.33
C PRO A 83 -19.07 -11.31 -3.37
N ILE A 84 -18.81 -10.62 -2.26
CA ILE A 84 -18.95 -9.18 -2.15
C ILE A 84 -17.56 -8.57 -2.36
N GLY A 85 -17.41 -7.73 -3.39
CA GLY A 85 -16.13 -7.10 -3.71
C GLY A 85 -15.14 -8.07 -4.37
N ASP A 86 -13.88 -8.01 -3.94
CA ASP A 86 -12.81 -8.84 -4.51
C ASP A 86 -12.92 -10.28 -4.05
N TYR A 87 -12.67 -11.20 -4.98
CA TYR A 87 -12.70 -12.63 -4.72
C TYR A 87 -11.52 -13.32 -5.40
N TYR A 88 -11.38 -14.62 -5.18
CA TYR A 88 -10.29 -15.43 -5.71
C TYR A 88 -10.83 -16.40 -6.75
N GLN A 89 -10.14 -16.50 -7.89
CA GLN A 89 -10.49 -17.43 -8.95
C GLN A 89 -9.28 -18.24 -9.40
N TYR A 90 -9.47 -19.55 -9.56
CA TYR A 90 -8.55 -20.42 -10.26
C TYR A 90 -9.35 -21.36 -11.15
N ARG A 91 -9.08 -21.35 -12.47
CA ARG A 91 -9.87 -22.10 -13.46
C ARG A 91 -11.37 -21.79 -13.32
N ASN A 92 -12.18 -22.78 -12.95
CA ASN A 92 -13.63 -22.67 -12.77
C ASN A 92 -14.04 -22.57 -11.29
N GLU A 93 -13.08 -22.56 -10.37
CA GLU A 93 -13.33 -22.45 -8.94
C GLU A 93 -13.22 -21.01 -8.48
N ILE A 94 -14.22 -20.59 -7.70
CA ILE A 94 -14.34 -19.24 -7.16
C ILE A 94 -14.44 -19.35 -5.64
N LEU A 95 -13.69 -18.53 -4.93
CA LEU A 95 -13.70 -18.44 -3.48
C LEU A 95 -13.91 -16.98 -3.06
N CYS A 96 -14.84 -16.72 -2.15
CA CYS A 96 -14.92 -15.40 -1.51
C CYS A 96 -13.69 -15.16 -0.61
N GLY A 97 -13.42 -13.90 -0.27
CA GLY A 97 -12.29 -13.52 0.57
C GLY A 97 -12.25 -14.28 1.90
N ASP A 98 -13.38 -14.41 2.58
CA ASP A 98 -13.46 -15.10 3.88
C ASP A 98 -13.11 -16.58 3.77
N CYS A 99 -13.70 -17.28 2.79
CA CYS A 99 -13.45 -18.69 2.55
C CYS A 99 -12.00 -18.95 2.10
N PHE A 100 -11.42 -18.06 1.30
CA PHE A 100 -10.03 -18.14 0.89
C PHE A 100 -9.09 -17.98 2.09
N ASN A 101 -9.27 -16.93 2.89
CA ASN A 101 -8.45 -16.65 4.07
C ASN A 101 -8.54 -17.77 5.11
N PHE A 102 -9.74 -18.30 5.32
CA PHE A 102 -9.96 -19.43 6.22
C PHE A 102 -9.16 -20.67 5.77
N ASN A 103 -9.22 -21.03 4.48
CA ASN A 103 -8.45 -22.17 3.97
C ASN A 103 -6.94 -21.87 3.90
N TRP A 104 -6.55 -20.61 3.73
CA TRP A 104 -5.15 -20.20 3.78
C TRP A 104 -4.55 -20.43 5.17
N GLN A 105 -5.31 -20.14 6.22
CA GLN A 105 -4.86 -20.33 7.61
C GLN A 105 -4.93 -21.81 8.03
N TRP A 106 -6.07 -22.47 7.83
CA TRP A 106 -6.39 -23.77 8.43
C TRP A 106 -6.26 -24.97 7.49
N GLN A 107 -6.19 -24.76 6.18
CA GLN A 107 -6.01 -25.81 5.16
C GLN A 107 -7.05 -26.96 5.21
N GLU A 108 -8.28 -26.68 5.60
CA GLU A 108 -9.32 -27.70 5.78
C GLU A 108 -9.75 -28.35 4.45
N LYS A 109 -10.13 -27.54 3.44
CA LYS A 109 -10.57 -28.05 2.12
C LYS A 109 -9.49 -27.97 1.05
N PHE A 110 -8.68 -26.92 1.08
CA PHE A 110 -7.65 -26.67 0.07
C PHE A 110 -6.27 -26.54 0.70
N LYS A 111 -5.29 -27.23 0.11
CA LYS A 111 -3.88 -27.09 0.48
C LYS A 111 -3.35 -25.71 0.06
N ARG A 112 -2.38 -25.15 0.80
CA ARG A 112 -1.76 -23.85 0.47
C ARG A 112 -1.16 -23.79 -0.92
N THR A 113 -0.52 -24.86 -1.39
CA THR A 113 0.06 -24.94 -2.73
C THR A 113 -0.97 -24.74 -3.83
N TYR A 114 -2.20 -25.23 -3.60
CA TYR A 114 -3.31 -25.04 -4.53
C TYR A 114 -3.85 -23.60 -4.46
N LEU A 115 -3.99 -23.05 -3.25
CA LEU A 115 -4.44 -21.67 -3.04
C LEU A 115 -3.50 -20.62 -3.63
N GLN A 116 -2.20 -20.90 -3.71
CA GLN A 116 -1.21 -20.03 -4.37
C GLN A 116 -1.48 -19.82 -5.87
N ALA A 117 -2.19 -20.75 -6.52
CA ALA A 117 -2.56 -20.63 -7.92
C ALA A 117 -3.76 -19.70 -8.17
N PHE A 118 -4.49 -19.33 -7.11
CA PHE A 118 -5.63 -18.43 -7.23
C PHE A 118 -5.18 -17.00 -7.48
N GLN A 119 -5.92 -16.32 -8.35
CA GLN A 119 -5.73 -14.91 -8.65
C GLN A 119 -6.88 -14.11 -8.06
N LYS A 120 -6.58 -12.92 -7.56
CA LYS A 120 -7.58 -11.98 -7.09
C LYS A 120 -8.31 -11.35 -8.29
N VAL A 121 -9.63 -11.43 -8.28
CA VAL A 121 -10.52 -10.99 -9.35
C VAL A 121 -11.57 -10.02 -8.78
N ARG A 122 -11.93 -9.03 -9.58
CA ARG A 122 -13.03 -8.11 -9.34
C ARG A 122 -13.96 -8.09 -10.54
N ASP A 123 -15.24 -7.87 -10.31
CA ASP A 123 -16.21 -7.62 -11.37
C ASP A 123 -16.03 -6.24 -12.04
N CYS A 124 -16.65 -6.07 -13.20
CA CYS A 124 -16.58 -4.83 -13.96
C CYS A 124 -17.55 -3.74 -13.49
N SER A 125 -18.42 -4.02 -12.52
CA SER A 125 -19.53 -3.15 -12.10
C SER A 125 -19.09 -1.75 -11.64
N HIS A 126 -17.88 -1.63 -11.08
CA HIS A 126 -17.30 -0.34 -10.69
C HIS A 126 -16.87 0.51 -11.90
N VAL A 127 -16.60 -0.10 -13.06
CA VAL A 127 -15.98 0.56 -14.21
C VAL A 127 -17.02 0.92 -15.26
N HIS A 128 -17.95 0.01 -15.51
CA HIS A 128 -19.00 0.18 -16.49
C HIS A 128 -20.23 -0.65 -16.14
N GLU A 129 -21.37 -0.20 -16.66
CA GLU A 129 -22.64 -0.88 -16.51
C GLU A 129 -23.04 -1.58 -17.80
N HIS A 130 -23.71 -2.73 -17.68
CA HIS A 130 -24.19 -3.52 -18.82
C HIS A 130 -25.71 -3.41 -19.06
N SER A 131 -26.48 -2.99 -18.05
CA SER A 131 -27.95 -2.92 -18.06
C SER A 131 -28.61 -4.20 -18.60
N GLY A 132 -28.02 -5.37 -18.29
CA GLY A 132 -28.49 -6.69 -18.75
C GLY A 132 -28.14 -7.07 -20.19
N THR A 133 -27.41 -6.23 -20.92
CA THR A 133 -27.02 -6.46 -22.32
C THR A 133 -25.50 -6.65 -22.48
N SER A 134 -25.05 -7.04 -23.67
CA SER A 134 -23.62 -7.11 -23.98
C SER A 134 -22.97 -5.74 -24.16
N ALA A 135 -23.76 -4.68 -24.37
CA ALA A 135 -23.27 -3.31 -24.44
C ALA A 135 -22.74 -2.86 -23.07
N ARG A 136 -21.80 -1.91 -23.08
CA ARG A 136 -21.25 -1.33 -21.85
C ARG A 136 -21.32 0.18 -21.87
N ILE A 137 -21.80 0.77 -20.79
CA ILE A 137 -21.82 2.21 -20.55
C ILE A 137 -20.69 2.51 -19.57
N GLN A 138 -19.69 3.27 -20.02
CA GLN A 138 -18.51 3.56 -19.22
C GLN A 138 -18.86 4.57 -18.12
N LEU A 139 -18.75 4.14 -16.86
CA LEU A 139 -19.02 4.99 -15.69
C LEU A 139 -17.78 5.80 -15.28
N VAL A 140 -16.59 5.22 -15.47
CA VAL A 140 -15.32 5.82 -15.03
C VAL A 140 -14.42 6.08 -16.23
N ASP A 141 -13.86 7.29 -16.31
CA ASP A 141 -12.90 7.66 -17.34
C ASP A 141 -11.61 6.81 -17.27
N ASN A 142 -11.04 6.53 -18.45
CA ASN A 142 -9.83 5.74 -18.61
C ASN A 142 -8.61 6.34 -17.88
N ARG A 143 -8.54 7.67 -17.73
CA ARG A 143 -7.44 8.31 -16.99
C ARG A 143 -7.54 8.00 -15.50
N ILE A 144 -8.75 8.04 -14.95
CA ILE A 144 -9.03 7.69 -13.56
C ILE A 144 -8.75 6.21 -13.33
N MET A 145 -9.19 5.34 -14.24
CA MET A 145 -8.91 3.91 -14.18
C MET A 145 -7.41 3.60 -14.09
N LYS A 146 -6.60 4.21 -14.95
CA LYS A 146 -5.13 4.05 -14.90
C LYS A 146 -4.53 4.55 -13.58
N LYS A 147 -5.06 5.64 -13.02
CA LYS A 147 -4.61 6.18 -11.73
C LYS A 147 -4.95 5.22 -10.59
N LEU A 148 -6.16 4.65 -10.58
CA LEU A 148 -6.59 3.67 -9.58
C LEU A 148 -5.75 2.40 -9.66
N GLN A 149 -5.54 1.84 -10.86
CA GLN A 149 -4.70 0.67 -11.04
C GLN A 149 -3.26 0.86 -10.52
N ARG A 150 -2.66 2.04 -10.75
CA ARG A 150 -1.33 2.37 -10.21
C ARG A 150 -1.33 2.44 -8.68
N LYS A 151 -2.35 3.04 -8.08
CA LYS A 151 -2.50 3.08 -6.62
C LYS A 151 -2.66 1.70 -6.03
N GLU A 152 -3.54 0.88 -6.61
CA GLU A 152 -3.76 -0.50 -6.18
C GLU A 152 -2.48 -1.33 -6.26
N ALA A 153 -1.74 -1.24 -7.37
CA ALA A 153 -0.49 -1.96 -7.54
C ALA A 153 0.64 -1.50 -6.60
N TYR A 154 0.60 -0.23 -6.16
CA TYR A 154 1.50 0.26 -5.11
C TYR A 154 1.10 -0.27 -3.73
N LEU A 155 -0.19 -0.20 -3.39
CA LEU A 155 -0.71 -0.66 -2.10
C LEU A 155 -0.53 -2.17 -1.91
N SER A 156 -0.62 -2.97 -2.97
CA SER A 156 -0.39 -4.42 -2.91
C SER A 156 1.03 -4.79 -2.49
N LEU A 157 2.00 -3.86 -2.57
CA LEU A 157 3.35 -4.09 -2.05
C LEU A 157 3.37 -4.20 -0.52
N TYR A 158 2.40 -3.61 0.17
CA TYR A 158 2.34 -3.53 1.63
C TYR A 158 1.22 -4.39 2.21
N TRP A 159 0.09 -4.49 1.50
CA TRP A 159 -1.08 -5.29 1.89
C TRP A 159 -1.38 -6.32 0.79
N PRO A 160 -0.66 -7.46 0.76
CA PRO A 160 -0.89 -8.54 -0.20
C PRO A 160 -2.24 -9.22 0.02
#